data_AF-A0A2E9WEA0-F1
#
_entry.id   AF-A0A2E9WEA0-F1
#
_cell.length_a   1.000
_cell.length_b   1.000
_cell.length_c   1.000
_cell.angle_alpha   90.00
_cell.angle_beta   90.00
_cell.angle_gamma   90.00
#
_symmetry.space_group_name_H-M   'P 1'
#
loop_
_entity.id
_entity.type
_entity.pdbx_description
1 polymer ?
#
loop_
_entity_poly.entity_id
_entity_poly.type
_entity_poly.pdbx_seq_one_letter_code
_entity_poly.pdbx_strand_id
1 'polypeptide(L)'
;MAWPSTPTYPSQQDLSIEAKQVPLDTLLTKLHEQRILDTALDAMGANLEEDMTVFTVERVAALAGKVTFGLPGHVPLGGVFDIEIRGDGLVDWLLAATHHPGRAHVPRQLGDDRAMDEDGEAVTWFER
;
A
#
# COMPACT_ATOMS: atom_id res chain seq x y z
N MET A 1 -17.44 -19.59 0.96
CA MET A 1 -17.89 -18.19 1.08
C MET A 1 -19.15 -18.03 0.24
N ALA A 2 -20.26 -17.57 0.82
CA ALA A 2 -21.48 -17.30 0.06
C ALA A 2 -21.47 -15.85 -0.42
N TRP A 3 -21.74 -15.62 -1.70
CA TRP A 3 -21.82 -14.28 -2.27
C TRP A 3 -23.08 -13.55 -1.77
N PRO A 4 -23.05 -12.21 -1.63
CA PRO A 4 -24.22 -11.44 -1.25
C PRO A 4 -25.33 -11.57 -2.28
N SER A 5 -26.58 -11.47 -1.83
CA SER A 5 -27.73 -11.29 -2.71
C SER A 5 -27.63 -9.97 -3.49
N THR A 6 -28.16 -9.95 -4.72
CA THR A 6 -28.18 -8.75 -5.58
C THR A 6 -28.80 -7.55 -4.85
N PRO A 7 -28.12 -6.39 -4.77
CA PRO A 7 -28.66 -5.21 -4.11
C PRO A 7 -29.75 -4.52 -4.95
N THR A 8 -30.68 -3.84 -4.28
CA THR A 8 -31.71 -2.99 -4.90
C THR A 8 -31.41 -1.51 -4.62
N TYR A 9 -31.54 -0.66 -5.64
CA TYR A 9 -31.26 0.78 -5.51
C TYR A 9 -32.46 1.57 -4.93
N PRO A 10 -32.24 2.58 -4.07
CA PRO A 10 -30.97 2.92 -3.41
C PRO A 10 -30.66 1.97 -2.24
N SER A 11 -29.41 1.52 -2.12
CA SER A 11 -28.96 0.67 -1.01
C SER A 11 -27.90 1.38 -0.17
N GLN A 12 -28.02 1.27 1.15
CA GLN A 12 -26.95 1.62 2.10
C GLN A 12 -26.06 0.40 2.45
N GLN A 13 -26.04 -0.62 1.59
CA GLN A 13 -25.24 -1.82 1.85
C GLN A 13 -23.76 -1.46 1.76
N ASP A 14 -23.11 -1.49 2.91
CA ASP A 14 -21.67 -1.50 3.05
C ASP A 14 -21.25 -2.95 3.31
N LEU A 15 -20.70 -3.60 2.29
CA LEU A 15 -20.35 -5.02 2.34
C LEU A 15 -18.82 -5.15 2.41
N SER A 16 -18.33 -5.61 3.56
CA SER A 16 -16.94 -5.99 3.71
C SER A 16 -16.71 -7.44 3.26
N ILE A 17 -15.73 -7.63 2.38
CA ILE A 17 -15.27 -8.93 1.91
C ILE A 17 -13.83 -9.08 2.40
N GLU A 18 -13.60 -10.08 3.26
CA GLU A 18 -12.28 -10.38 3.79
C GLU A 18 -11.72 -11.67 3.16
N ALA A 19 -10.46 -11.64 2.76
CA ALA A 19 -9.70 -12.80 2.34
C ALA A 19 -8.42 -12.89 3.16
N LYS A 20 -8.14 -14.08 3.70
CA LYS A 20 -6.95 -14.35 4.54
C LYS A 20 -5.94 -15.18 3.77
N GLN A 21 -4.66 -15.04 4.13
CA GLN A 21 -3.56 -15.83 3.56
C GLN A 21 -3.46 -15.68 2.04
N VAL A 22 -3.62 -14.43 1.56
CA VAL A 22 -3.49 -14.11 0.14
C VAL A 22 -2.00 -13.93 -0.21
N PRO A 23 -1.47 -14.60 -1.24
CA PRO A 23 -0.09 -14.41 -1.68
C PRO A 23 0.19 -12.97 -2.13
N LEU A 24 1.34 -12.41 -1.73
CA LEU A 24 1.72 -11.03 -2.05
C LEU A 24 2.45 -10.88 -3.39
N ASP A 25 2.77 -11.99 -4.07
CA ASP A 25 3.59 -12.02 -5.28
C ASP A 25 3.10 -11.06 -6.37
N THR A 26 1.77 -11.01 -6.58
CA THR A 26 1.17 -10.14 -7.60
C THR A 26 1.35 -8.67 -7.23
N LEU A 27 1.13 -8.32 -5.96
CA LEU A 27 1.32 -6.96 -5.47
C LEU A 27 2.79 -6.55 -5.64
N LEU A 28 3.73 -7.35 -5.12
CA LEU A 28 5.16 -7.07 -5.19
C LEU A 28 5.66 -6.94 -6.64
N THR A 29 5.20 -7.82 -7.53
CA THR A 29 5.52 -7.74 -8.96
C THR A 29 5.07 -6.41 -9.55
N LYS A 30 3.85 -5.96 -9.23
CA LYS A 30 3.32 -4.68 -9.72
C LYS A 30 4.09 -3.47 -9.19
N LEU A 31 4.50 -3.48 -7.92
CA LEU A 31 5.33 -2.42 -7.36
C LEU A 31 6.67 -2.27 -8.12
N HIS A 32 7.30 -3.38 -8.48
CA HIS A 32 8.54 -3.40 -9.27
C HIS A 32 8.32 -2.93 -10.71
N GLU A 33 7.29 -3.45 -11.37
CA GLU A 33 6.94 -3.06 -12.75
C GLU A 33 6.63 -1.55 -12.85
N GLN A 34 5.91 -1.01 -11.86
CA GLN A 34 5.56 0.41 -11.78
C GLN A 34 6.69 1.31 -11.27
N ARG A 35 7.78 0.72 -10.72
CA ARG A 35 8.92 1.44 -10.14
C ARG A 35 8.54 2.41 -9.01
N ILE A 36 7.58 2.02 -8.18
CA ILE A 36 7.06 2.81 -7.05
C ILE A 36 7.53 2.26 -5.69
N LEU A 37 8.72 1.67 -5.64
CA LEU A 37 9.19 0.94 -4.46
C LEU A 37 9.49 1.84 -3.27
N ASP A 38 9.92 3.10 -3.50
CA ASP A 38 10.09 4.07 -2.41
C ASP A 38 8.75 4.51 -1.82
N THR A 39 7.76 4.83 -2.67
CA THR A 39 6.39 5.11 -2.23
C THR A 39 5.78 3.91 -1.51
N ALA A 40 6.06 2.69 -1.99
CA ALA A 40 5.61 1.47 -1.33
C ALA A 40 6.22 1.30 0.05
N LEU A 41 7.53 1.56 0.21
CA LEU A 41 8.15 1.52 1.54
C LEU A 41 7.46 2.50 2.50
N ASP A 42 7.17 3.72 2.04
CA ASP A 42 6.55 4.74 2.87
C ASP A 42 5.11 4.35 3.24
N ALA A 43 4.29 4.02 2.25
CA ALA A 43 2.88 3.69 2.47
C ALA A 43 2.70 2.40 3.29
N MET A 44 3.49 1.36 3.01
CA MET A 44 3.45 0.11 3.77
C MET A 44 4.13 0.22 5.14
N GLY A 45 4.95 1.24 5.35
CA GLY A 45 5.66 1.49 6.61
C GLY A 45 4.93 2.44 7.56
N ALA A 46 4.01 3.25 7.05
CA ALA A 46 3.40 4.37 7.78
C ALA A 46 2.69 3.95 9.09
N ASN A 47 2.05 2.78 9.10
CA ASN A 47 1.34 2.23 10.26
C ASN A 47 1.96 0.91 10.72
N LEU A 48 3.30 0.81 10.73
CA LEU A 48 4.02 -0.37 11.18
C LEU A 48 4.05 -0.44 12.71
N GLU A 49 3.51 -1.53 13.27
CA GLU A 49 3.55 -1.87 14.69
C GLU A 49 4.25 -3.23 14.84
N GLU A 50 5.52 -3.22 15.25
CA GLU A 50 6.41 -4.39 15.46
C GLU A 50 6.37 -5.45 14.33
N ASP A 51 5.37 -6.35 14.37
CA ASP A 51 5.20 -7.49 13.47
C ASP A 51 3.99 -7.35 12.52
N MET A 52 3.33 -6.19 12.49
CA MET A 52 2.11 -5.95 11.72
C MET A 52 2.11 -4.57 11.05
N THR A 53 1.54 -4.47 9.85
CA THR A 53 1.20 -3.17 9.26
C THR A 53 -0.08 -3.23 8.45
N VAL A 54 -0.74 -2.07 8.36
CA VAL A 54 -1.94 -1.85 7.55
C VAL A 54 -1.73 -0.68 6.60
N PHE A 55 -2.07 -0.90 5.34
CA PHE A 55 -2.07 0.12 4.31
C PHE A 55 -3.23 -0.11 3.34
N THR A 56 -3.53 0.89 2.52
CA THR A 56 -4.65 0.83 1.57
C THR A 56 -4.18 0.91 0.13
N VAL A 57 -4.90 0.20 -0.75
CA VAL A 57 -4.71 0.29 -2.21
C VAL A 57 -6.02 0.64 -2.88
N GLU A 58 -6.01 1.57 -3.82
CA GLU A 58 -7.22 1.99 -4.53
C GLU A 58 -7.82 0.87 -5.38
N ARG A 59 -9.12 0.61 -5.23
CA ARG A 59 -9.81 -0.47 -5.94
C ARG A 59 -9.89 -0.21 -7.44
N VAL A 60 -10.07 1.05 -7.85
CA VAL A 60 -10.14 1.43 -9.27
C VAL A 60 -8.79 1.28 -9.96
N ALA A 61 -7.69 1.62 -9.28
CA ALA A 61 -6.34 1.38 -9.79
C ALA A 61 -6.07 -0.13 -9.96
N ALA A 62 -6.44 -0.92 -8.95
CA ALA A 62 -6.30 -2.37 -8.98
C ALA A 62 -7.12 -3.02 -10.11
N LEU A 63 -8.33 -2.52 -10.38
CA LEU A 63 -9.15 -2.97 -11.52
C LEU A 63 -8.46 -2.71 -12.86
N ALA A 64 -7.69 -1.62 -12.98
CA ALA A 64 -6.87 -1.31 -14.14
C ALA A 64 -5.52 -2.06 -14.15
N GLY A 65 -5.28 -2.96 -13.19
CA GLY A 65 -4.05 -3.73 -13.06
C GLY A 65 -2.85 -2.92 -12.55
N LYS A 66 -3.11 -1.84 -11.80
CA LYS A 66 -2.11 -0.96 -11.19
C LYS A 66 -2.24 -0.93 -9.67
N VAL A 67 -1.18 -0.50 -9.00
CA VAL A 67 -1.16 -0.21 -7.57
C VAL A 67 -1.03 1.30 -7.38
N THR A 68 -1.97 1.86 -6.63
CA THR A 68 -1.95 3.22 -6.10
C THR A 68 -2.27 3.09 -4.62
N PHE A 69 -1.41 3.63 -3.75
CA PHE A 69 -1.66 3.65 -2.31
C PHE A 69 -2.67 4.75 -1.99
N GLY A 70 -3.61 4.47 -1.09
CA GLY A 70 -4.58 5.48 -0.64
C GLY A 70 -3.91 6.53 0.24
N LEU A 71 -4.36 7.79 0.13
CA LEU A 71 -3.93 8.85 1.03
C LEU A 71 -4.49 8.61 2.44
N PRO A 72 -3.71 8.84 3.51
CA PRO A 72 -4.20 8.75 4.88
C PRO A 72 -5.46 9.58 5.10
N GLY A 73 -6.49 8.97 5.69
CA GLY A 73 -7.76 9.66 5.98
C GLY A 73 -8.63 9.98 4.75
N HIS A 74 -8.23 9.56 3.55
CA HIS A 74 -9.01 9.76 2.33
C HIS A 74 -9.43 8.43 1.70
N VAL A 75 -10.72 8.31 1.38
CA VAL A 75 -11.24 7.16 0.61
C VAL A 75 -11.73 7.68 -0.74
N PRO A 76 -11.04 7.35 -1.85
CA PRO A 76 -11.41 7.83 -3.17
C PRO A 76 -12.74 7.23 -3.65
N LEU A 77 -13.34 7.89 -4.64
CA LEU A 77 -14.53 7.36 -5.31
C LEU A 77 -14.19 6.01 -5.96
N GLY A 78 -14.95 4.98 -5.56
CA GLY A 78 -14.67 3.61 -5.97
C GLY A 78 -13.93 2.79 -4.91
N GLY A 79 -13.54 3.36 -3.76
CA GLY A 79 -13.12 2.63 -2.56
C GLY A 79 -11.70 2.07 -2.62
N VAL A 80 -11.30 1.42 -1.52
CA VAL A 80 -9.97 0.85 -1.30
C VAL A 80 -10.05 -0.62 -0.91
N PHE A 81 -8.91 -1.31 -0.99
CA PHE A 81 -8.63 -2.53 -0.25
C PHE A 81 -7.82 -2.16 0.99
N ASP A 82 -8.29 -2.56 2.17
CA ASP A 82 -7.47 -2.58 3.38
C ASP A 82 -6.61 -3.84 3.36
N ILE A 83 -5.29 -3.65 3.39
CA ILE A 83 -4.31 -4.74 3.34
C ILE A 83 -3.59 -4.77 4.67
N GLU A 84 -3.73 -5.88 5.38
CA GLU A 84 -2.96 -6.19 6.57
C GLU A 84 -1.93 -7.27 6.25
N ILE A 85 -0.67 -7.03 6.63
CA ILE A 85 0.38 -8.04 6.60
C ILE A 85 0.97 -8.21 8.00
N ARG A 86 1.28 -9.45 8.37
CA ARG A 86 1.86 -9.81 9.67
C ARG A 86 3.00 -10.80 9.50
N GLY A 87 4.04 -10.68 10.32
CA GLY A 87 5.11 -11.66 10.41
C GLY A 87 6.33 -11.17 11.18
N ASP A 88 7.07 -12.12 11.74
CA ASP A 88 8.34 -11.84 12.41
C ASP A 88 9.35 -11.20 11.44
N GLY A 89 10.02 -10.13 11.87
CA GLY A 89 10.98 -9.41 11.03
C GLY A 89 10.34 -8.61 9.91
N LEU A 90 9.09 -8.15 10.08
CA LEU A 90 8.35 -7.40 9.07
C LEU A 90 9.10 -6.15 8.58
N VAL A 91 9.80 -5.44 9.48
CA VAL A 91 10.67 -4.30 9.14
C VAL A 91 11.70 -4.68 8.07
N ASP A 92 12.49 -5.73 8.34
CA ASP A 92 13.56 -6.19 7.44
C ASP A 92 12.98 -6.71 6.13
N TRP A 93 11.84 -7.40 6.21
CA TRP A 93 11.12 -7.88 5.05
C TRP A 93 10.64 -6.72 4.15
N LEU A 94 10.07 -5.66 4.72
CA LEU A 94 9.64 -4.47 3.97
C LEU A 94 10.81 -3.80 3.26
N LEU A 95 11.93 -3.63 3.96
CA LEU A 95 13.15 -3.06 3.38
C LEU A 95 13.70 -3.91 2.22
N ALA A 96 13.69 -5.23 2.38
CA ALA A 96 14.13 -6.16 1.34
C ALA A 96 13.16 -6.21 0.14
N ALA A 97 11.86 -6.27 0.40
CA ALA A 97 10.82 -6.36 -0.62
C ALA A 97 10.69 -5.08 -1.48
N THR A 98 11.11 -3.94 -0.92
CA THR A 98 11.13 -2.63 -1.60
C THR A 98 12.52 -2.20 -2.07
N HIS A 99 13.52 -3.07 -1.96
CA HIS A 99 14.86 -2.73 -2.38
C HIS A 99 14.95 -2.62 -3.92
N HIS A 100 15.58 -1.55 -4.40
CA HIS A 100 15.96 -1.40 -5.80
C HIS A 100 17.39 -0.84 -5.93
N PRO A 101 18.07 -1.04 -7.07
CA PRO A 101 19.48 -0.68 -7.24
C PRO A 101 19.83 0.79 -6.98
N GLY A 102 18.85 1.69 -7.09
CA GLY A 102 19.02 3.11 -6.75
C GLY A 102 19.42 3.34 -5.29
N ARG A 103 18.99 2.46 -4.38
CA ARG A 103 19.29 2.56 -2.94
C ARG A 103 20.73 2.26 -2.56
N ALA A 104 21.50 1.62 -3.44
CA ALA A 104 22.94 1.46 -3.22
C ALA A 104 23.68 2.81 -3.20
N HIS A 105 23.15 3.81 -3.91
CA HIS A 105 23.73 5.14 -4.01
C HIS A 105 23.03 6.15 -3.08
N VAL A 106 21.72 5.97 -2.88
CA VAL A 106 20.93 6.77 -1.93
C VAL A 106 20.18 5.82 -0.99
N PRO A 107 20.76 5.48 0.17
CA PRO A 107 20.08 4.66 1.16
C PRO A 107 18.79 5.34 1.65
N ARG A 108 17.75 4.53 1.86
CA ARG A 108 16.49 4.93 2.50
C ARG A 108 16.22 4.06 3.73
N GLN A 109 15.53 4.62 4.71
CA GLN A 109 15.04 3.91 5.90
C GLN A 109 13.55 4.19 6.08
N LEU A 110 12.86 3.35 6.87
CA LEU A 110 11.47 3.62 7.25
C LEU A 110 11.40 4.93 8.05
N GLY A 111 10.54 5.86 7.62
CA GLY A 111 10.35 7.15 8.28
C GLY A 111 11.56 8.09 8.19
N ASP A 112 12.37 7.99 7.12
CA ASP A 112 13.45 8.95 6.88
C ASP A 112 12.93 10.33 6.43
N ASP A 113 13.80 11.34 6.44
CA ASP A 113 13.47 12.73 6.04
C ASP A 113 13.03 12.86 4.56
N ARG A 114 13.07 11.77 3.79
CA ARG A 114 12.65 11.70 2.38
C ARG A 114 11.39 10.85 2.20
N ALA A 115 10.72 10.46 3.28
CA ALA A 115 9.43 9.80 3.24
C ALA A 115 8.39 10.70 2.59
N MET A 116 7.41 10.09 1.91
CA MET A 116 6.20 10.77 1.45
C MET A 116 5.53 11.53 2.60
N ASP A 117 5.10 12.75 2.35
CA ASP A 117 4.42 13.57 3.36
C ASP A 117 2.94 13.17 3.53
N GLU A 118 2.25 13.84 4.45
CA GLU A 118 0.85 13.57 4.78
C GLU A 118 -0.13 13.86 3.63
N ASP A 119 0.28 14.69 2.67
CA ASP A 119 -0.50 15.05 1.48
C ASP A 119 -0.22 14.11 0.30
N GLY A 120 0.73 13.17 0.45
CA GLY A 120 1.10 12.19 -0.56
C GLY A 120 2.10 12.69 -1.58
N GLU A 121 2.70 13.87 -1.35
CA GLU A 121 3.72 14.43 -2.22
C GLU A 121 5.08 13.81 -1.91
N ALA A 122 5.89 13.63 -2.96
CA ALA A 122 7.25 13.15 -2.80
C ALA A 122 8.17 14.32 -2.43
N VAL A 123 8.89 14.22 -1.31
CA VAL A 123 9.91 15.20 -0.93
C VAL A 123 11.00 15.24 -2.01
N THR A 124 11.11 16.37 -2.73
CA THR A 124 12.10 16.53 -3.80
C THR A 124 13.37 17.23 -3.32
N TRP A 125 14.50 16.86 -3.92
CA TRP A 125 15.87 17.34 -3.59
C TRP A 125 16.09 18.86 -3.71
N PHE A 126 15.15 19.59 -4.32
CA PHE A 126 15.31 21.01 -4.67
C PHE A 126 14.70 21.97 -3.64
N GLU A 127 14.09 21.46 -2.58
CA GLU A 127 13.41 22.29 -1.55
C GLU A 127 14.30 22.52 -0.32
N ARG A 128 15.52 23.01 -0.52
CA ARG A 128 16.40 23.45 0.59
C ARG A 128 17.01 24.83 0.36
#